data_AF-A0A0D2FY85-F1
#
_entry.id   AF-A0A0D2FY85-F1
#
_cell.length_a   1.000
_cell.length_b   1.000
_cell.length_c   1.000
_cell.angle_alpha   90.00
_cell.angle_beta   90.00
_cell.angle_gamma   90.00
#
_symmetry.space_group_name_H-M   'P 1'
#
loop_
_entity.id
_entity.type
_entity.pdbx_description
1 polymer ?
#
loop_
_entity_poly.entity_id
_entity_poly.type
_entity_poly.pdbx_seq_one_letter_code
_entity_poly.pdbx_strand_id
1 'polypeptide(L)'
;MAKTKTKTHSKQKDILRSTTSPLVKSTPKRSQKSIEDLLTEAAELLEQSQPELALPLAEEALKRLEVERQEQRSSKGDEFDIDDLLALAAQGVPTLPSVLTLNAEIQVALGDVVSARRNFTRATRIDEDGALISAEPWLWLAQLCEEGGTESIRYFEHACEVLRNEIDVLEEAANEMDITGSDGDTGTKRVLDEKKSKLADALCAMAEVYMTDLSWENDAESRCESLVTEAVAVCPEHLSAGVLQTLASVRISQERIEDARTALKRSLDIWKDAAPSASEEEEAAGLKEKNKDGESSSVVVGADNDGRKPDFATRVSLSRLLMEVQLEHLAMAVLEGLVREDDQSIECWYLGGWCQVLVSQKPDTTISPEAKRKCLETARQWLENCLRLYRVLGYEDERLREHAVELVHGLKKELRVEGEMDEEEDDAWEDVGEQDDEDDDEDDDGDVEIEADGDNEVESHTAAKAADGDVEMT
;
A
#
# COMPACT_ATOMS: atom_id res chain seq x y z
N MET A 1 -37.17 11.26 76.72
CA MET A 1 -37.11 12.51 77.52
C MET A 1 -36.55 13.58 76.56
N ALA A 2 -37.27 14.59 76.08
CA ALA A 2 -38.02 15.66 76.75
C ALA A 2 -37.15 16.87 77.20
N LYS A 3 -36.98 17.85 76.29
CA LYS A 3 -36.87 19.32 76.53
C LYS A 3 -35.57 19.84 77.22
N THR A 4 -34.99 21.03 76.96
CA THR A 4 -35.21 22.20 76.04
C THR A 4 -33.88 23.03 75.97
N LYS A 5 -33.66 24.23 75.38
CA LYS A 5 -34.51 25.36 74.87
C LYS A 5 -33.74 26.27 73.86
N THR A 6 -34.49 27.15 73.18
CA THR A 6 -34.20 28.50 72.58
C THR A 6 -32.78 29.13 72.61
N LYS A 7 -32.24 29.75 71.54
CA LYS A 7 -32.69 30.82 70.56
C LYS A 7 -32.53 32.28 71.02
N THR A 8 -31.94 33.12 70.15
CA THR A 8 -32.32 34.54 69.87
C THR A 8 -31.84 35.03 68.48
N HIS A 9 -32.34 36.18 67.97
CA HIS A 9 -32.17 36.69 66.58
C HIS A 9 -31.79 38.20 66.52
N SER A 10 -31.19 38.63 65.40
CA SER A 10 -31.48 39.91 64.69
C SER A 10 -30.87 39.85 63.27
N LYS A 11 -31.64 39.89 62.16
CA LYS A 11 -32.03 41.06 61.32
C LYS A 11 -30.86 42.03 60.98
N GLN A 12 -30.46 42.40 59.75
CA GLN A 12 -30.96 42.39 58.34
C GLN A 12 -31.21 43.81 57.79
N LYS A 13 -30.42 44.28 56.80
CA LYS A 13 -30.85 44.87 55.49
C LYS A 13 -29.75 45.60 54.67
N ASP A 14 -29.65 45.22 53.39
CA ASP A 14 -29.55 45.98 52.11
C ASP A 14 -28.93 47.40 52.03
N ILE A 15 -28.10 47.64 50.99
CA ILE A 15 -28.25 48.68 49.91
C ILE A 15 -27.09 48.59 48.88
N LEU A 16 -27.29 49.06 47.63
CA LEU A 16 -26.41 48.84 46.47
C LEU A 16 -25.47 50.02 46.12
N ARG A 17 -24.29 49.74 45.50
CA ARG A 17 -23.89 50.21 44.14
C ARG A 17 -22.42 49.91 43.76
N SER A 18 -22.17 49.93 42.43
CA SER A 18 -20.89 50.04 41.71
C SER A 18 -19.85 48.90 41.85
N THR A 19 -19.01 48.56 40.88
CA THR A 19 -18.98 48.47 39.38
C THR A 19 -17.49 48.39 38.98
N THR A 20 -17.19 47.80 37.81
CA THR A 20 -15.89 47.88 37.09
C THR A 20 -14.61 47.40 37.81
N SER A 21 -14.22 46.16 37.52
CA SER A 21 -12.83 45.71 37.35
C SER A 21 -12.82 44.52 36.37
N PRO A 22 -11.80 44.34 35.52
CA PRO A 22 -11.89 43.45 34.36
C PRO A 22 -11.75 41.97 34.71
N LEU A 23 -12.61 41.13 34.09
CA LEU A 23 -12.58 39.68 34.22
C LEU A 23 -11.51 39.07 33.29
N VAL A 24 -10.24 39.13 33.70
CA VAL A 24 -9.19 38.34 33.04
C VAL A 24 -9.35 36.88 33.44
N LYS A 25 -10.22 36.15 32.72
CA LYS A 25 -10.14 34.70 32.65
C LYS A 25 -8.86 34.36 31.87
N SER A 26 -7.79 34.02 32.58
CA SER A 26 -6.68 33.30 31.97
C SER A 26 -7.21 31.98 31.44
N THR A 27 -7.23 31.80 30.12
CA THR A 27 -7.34 30.47 29.52
C THR A 27 -6.22 29.60 30.10
N PRO A 28 -6.50 28.33 30.47
CA PRO A 28 -5.43 27.42 30.82
C PRO A 28 -4.54 27.27 29.58
N LYS A 29 -3.23 27.51 29.73
CA LYS A 29 -2.28 27.06 28.70
C LYS A 29 -2.46 25.55 28.58
N ARG A 30 -2.90 25.06 27.42
CA ARG A 30 -2.61 23.68 27.03
C ARG A 30 -1.10 23.51 27.17
N SER A 31 -0.65 22.48 27.88
CA SER A 31 0.74 22.04 27.79
C SER A 31 0.97 21.64 26.35
N GLN A 32 1.80 22.41 25.65
CA GLN A 32 2.12 22.16 24.26
C GLN A 32 3.02 20.92 24.24
N LYS A 33 2.55 19.83 23.64
CA LYS A 33 3.35 18.62 23.41
C LYS A 33 4.66 18.98 22.71
N SER A 34 5.75 18.30 23.01
CA SER A 34 7.03 18.48 22.31
C SER A 34 6.93 18.04 20.84
N ILE A 35 7.98 18.28 20.06
CA ILE A 35 8.05 17.78 18.67
C ILE A 35 8.13 16.25 18.68
N GLU A 36 8.92 15.68 19.60
CA GLU A 36 9.05 14.24 19.84
C GLU A 36 7.68 13.59 20.18
N ASP A 37 6.97 14.10 21.21
CA ASP A 37 5.63 13.61 21.62
C ASP A 37 4.61 13.58 20.46
N LEU A 38 4.70 14.54 19.53
CA LEU A 38 3.78 14.65 18.38
C LEU A 38 4.10 13.64 17.28
N LEU A 39 5.38 13.31 17.09
CA LEU A 39 5.84 12.36 16.09
C LEU A 39 5.62 10.92 16.54
N THR A 40 5.85 10.62 17.82
CA THR A 40 5.49 9.32 18.40
C THR A 40 3.98 9.09 18.30
N GLU A 41 3.15 10.07 18.68
CA GLU A 41 1.68 9.95 18.55
C GLU A 41 1.24 9.82 17.07
N ALA A 42 1.91 10.51 16.13
CA ALA A 42 1.62 10.37 14.71
C ALA A 42 2.00 8.98 14.15
N ALA A 43 3.15 8.43 14.54
CA ALA A 43 3.59 7.09 14.15
C ALA A 43 2.68 6.01 14.76
N GLU A 44 2.36 6.10 16.06
CA GLU A 44 1.40 5.21 16.73
C GLU A 44 0.03 5.22 16.04
N LEU A 45 -0.44 6.38 15.54
CA LEU A 45 -1.70 6.49 14.80
C LEU A 45 -1.61 5.93 13.37
N LEU A 46 -0.46 6.05 12.70
CA LEU A 46 -0.23 5.43 11.40
C LEU A 46 -0.20 3.89 11.50
N GLU A 47 0.49 3.35 12.50
CA GLU A 47 0.50 1.91 12.82
C GLU A 47 -0.91 1.37 13.15
N GLN A 48 -1.77 2.21 13.72
CA GLN A 48 -3.18 1.89 14.02
C GLN A 48 -4.14 2.18 12.86
N SER A 49 -3.62 2.41 11.64
CA SER A 49 -4.38 2.73 10.43
C SER A 49 -5.35 3.91 10.58
N GLN A 50 -4.90 4.99 11.25
CA GLN A 50 -5.65 6.24 11.46
C GLN A 50 -4.87 7.46 10.92
N PRO A 51 -4.51 7.49 9.62
CA PRO A 51 -3.63 8.51 9.06
C PRO A 51 -4.27 9.92 9.07
N GLU A 52 -5.61 10.04 9.09
CA GLU A 52 -6.34 11.30 9.21
C GLU A 52 -6.12 11.97 10.57
N LEU A 53 -5.83 11.17 11.60
CA LEU A 53 -5.50 11.65 12.94
C LEU A 53 -3.99 11.88 13.11
N ALA A 54 -3.16 11.14 12.38
CA ALA A 54 -1.71 11.30 12.36
C ALA A 54 -1.26 12.60 11.66
N LEU A 55 -1.82 12.91 10.49
CA LEU A 55 -1.36 14.03 9.65
C LEU A 55 -1.31 15.38 10.39
N PRO A 56 -2.35 15.82 11.12
CA PRO A 56 -2.33 17.13 11.79
C PRO A 56 -1.28 17.26 12.91
N LEU A 57 -0.78 16.13 13.43
CA LEU A 57 0.29 16.08 14.42
C LEU A 57 1.65 16.15 13.73
N ALA A 58 1.84 15.39 12.65
CA ALA A 58 3.04 15.36 11.83
C ALA A 58 3.30 16.71 11.13
N GLU A 59 2.27 17.40 10.64
CA GLU A 59 2.37 18.73 10.04
C GLU A 59 2.74 19.81 11.07
N GLU A 60 2.16 19.77 12.28
CA GLU A 60 2.48 20.71 13.36
C GLU A 60 3.90 20.46 13.92
N ALA A 61 4.36 19.21 13.95
CA ALA A 61 5.75 18.87 14.26
C ALA A 61 6.73 19.40 13.19
N LEU A 62 6.46 19.12 11.91
CA LEU A 62 7.22 19.62 10.75
C LEU A 62 7.36 21.15 10.77
N LYS A 63 6.24 21.85 10.91
CA LYS A 63 6.16 23.31 10.92
C LYS A 63 6.93 23.95 12.07
N ARG A 64 6.93 23.35 13.27
CA ARG A 64 7.75 23.84 14.40
C ARG A 64 9.24 23.64 14.13
N LEU A 65 9.61 22.45 13.65
CA LEU A 65 11.00 22.12 13.35
C LEU A 65 11.57 23.00 12.23
N GLU A 66 10.76 23.35 11.23
CA GLU A 66 11.11 24.34 10.19
C GLU A 66 11.32 25.75 10.77
N VAL A 67 10.49 26.20 11.73
CA VAL A 67 10.66 27.50 12.40
C VAL A 67 11.90 27.53 13.30
N GLU A 68 12.10 26.52 14.15
CA GLU A 68 13.30 26.42 15.00
C GLU A 68 14.59 26.38 14.15
N ARG A 69 14.56 25.65 13.03
CA ARG A 69 15.64 25.63 12.03
C ARG A 69 15.82 26.97 11.32
N GLN A 70 14.75 27.71 11.01
CA GLN A 70 14.83 29.03 10.39
C GLN A 70 15.47 30.07 11.34
N GLU A 71 15.15 30.01 12.64
CA GLU A 71 15.81 30.83 13.65
C GLU A 71 17.31 30.50 13.75
N GLN A 72 17.68 29.20 13.75
CA GLN A 72 19.08 28.76 13.78
C GLN A 72 19.87 29.14 12.51
N ARG A 73 19.26 29.01 11.32
CA ARG A 73 19.82 29.44 10.01
C ARG A 73 20.10 30.94 9.90
N SER A 74 19.60 31.76 10.81
CA SER A 74 20.04 33.16 10.90
C SER A 74 21.46 33.33 11.50
N SER A 75 22.10 32.24 11.95
CA SER A 75 23.37 32.24 12.69
C SER A 75 24.45 31.27 12.18
N LYS A 76 24.07 30.14 11.56
CA LYS A 76 24.93 29.26 10.74
C LYS A 76 24.49 29.35 9.28
N GLY A 77 25.33 28.93 8.32
CA GLY A 77 25.06 29.02 6.88
C GLY A 77 23.88 28.15 6.37
N ASP A 78 23.54 28.31 5.09
CA ASP A 78 22.36 27.65 4.47
C ASP A 78 22.48 26.13 4.30
N GLU A 79 23.71 25.60 4.25
CA GLU A 79 24.01 24.20 3.92
C GLU A 79 23.59 23.23 5.05
N PHE A 80 23.23 22.00 4.69
CA PHE A 80 22.91 20.96 5.67
C PHE A 80 24.14 20.11 5.96
N ASP A 81 24.64 20.25 7.19
CA ASP A 81 25.71 19.42 7.73
C ASP A 81 25.09 18.10 8.25
N ILE A 82 25.38 17.00 7.56
CA ILE A 82 24.79 15.69 7.87
C ILE A 82 25.36 15.12 9.18
N ASP A 83 26.60 15.45 9.57
CA ASP A 83 27.18 15.05 10.85
C ASP A 83 26.44 15.70 12.02
N ASP A 84 26.08 16.99 11.89
CA ASP A 84 25.25 17.73 12.86
C ASP A 84 23.83 17.08 12.98
N LEU A 85 23.28 16.51 11.89
CA LEU A 85 21.98 15.82 11.89
C LEU A 85 22.04 14.40 12.46
N LEU A 86 23.06 13.62 12.12
CA LEU A 86 23.33 12.30 12.70
C LEU A 86 23.59 12.41 14.21
N ALA A 87 24.32 13.43 14.64
CA ALA A 87 24.54 13.72 16.06
C ALA A 87 23.24 14.06 16.81
N LEU A 88 22.27 14.71 16.16
CA LEU A 88 20.94 14.97 16.72
C LEU A 88 20.10 13.68 16.81
N ALA A 89 20.08 12.87 15.74
CA ALA A 89 19.37 11.60 15.71
C ALA A 89 19.90 10.61 16.77
N ALA A 90 21.22 10.53 16.96
CA ALA A 90 21.86 9.74 18.00
C ALA A 90 21.55 10.21 19.45
N GLN A 91 20.98 11.40 19.61
CA GLN A 91 20.44 11.92 20.88
C GLN A 91 18.93 11.75 21.02
N GLY A 92 18.26 11.11 20.05
CA GLY A 92 16.80 10.99 19.97
C GLY A 92 16.08 12.26 19.49
N VAL A 93 16.81 13.28 19.03
CA VAL A 93 16.22 14.56 18.63
C VAL A 93 15.68 14.47 17.20
N PRO A 94 14.39 14.77 16.95
CA PRO A 94 13.81 14.73 15.62
C PRO A 94 14.54 15.61 14.60
N THR A 95 14.77 15.06 13.41
CA THR A 95 15.46 15.73 12.30
C THR A 95 14.48 16.10 11.19
N LEU A 96 14.77 17.13 10.39
CA LEU A 96 13.85 17.48 9.29
C LEU A 96 13.67 16.34 8.27
N PRO A 97 14.72 15.60 7.85
CA PRO A 97 14.54 14.45 6.96
C PRO A 97 13.60 13.40 7.53
N SER A 98 13.79 12.95 8.78
CA SER A 98 12.93 11.93 9.39
C SER A 98 11.47 12.40 9.56
N VAL A 99 11.26 13.69 9.85
CA VAL A 99 9.91 14.28 9.93
C VAL A 99 9.26 14.43 8.54
N LEU A 100 10.03 14.72 7.49
CA LEU A 100 9.54 14.75 6.12
C LEU A 100 9.13 13.36 5.64
N THR A 101 9.91 12.32 5.95
CA THR A 101 9.59 10.91 5.67
C THR A 101 8.27 10.51 6.31
N LEU A 102 8.10 10.70 7.63
CA LEU A 102 6.84 10.36 8.31
C LEU A 102 5.63 11.15 7.77
N ASN A 103 5.79 12.45 7.46
CA ASN A 103 4.72 13.22 6.80
C ASN A 103 4.34 12.63 5.43
N ALA A 104 5.33 12.17 4.66
CA ALA A 104 5.11 11.59 3.35
C ALA A 104 4.45 10.22 3.41
N GLU A 105 4.84 9.36 4.36
CA GLU A 105 4.21 8.04 4.59
C GLU A 105 2.74 8.17 4.99
N ILE A 106 2.41 9.12 5.88
CA ILE A 106 1.02 9.44 6.22
C ILE A 106 0.26 9.98 4.99
N GLN A 107 0.92 10.76 4.13
CA GLN A 107 0.32 11.28 2.90
C GLN A 107 0.07 10.18 1.86
N VAL A 108 0.94 9.17 1.74
CA VAL A 108 0.68 7.95 0.94
C VAL A 108 -0.54 7.20 1.48
N ALA A 109 -0.64 7.00 2.79
CA ALA A 109 -1.78 6.34 3.43
C ALA A 109 -3.12 7.10 3.26
N LEU A 110 -3.08 8.39 2.90
CA LEU A 110 -4.24 9.23 2.57
C LEU A 110 -4.47 9.40 1.05
N GLY A 111 -3.61 8.85 0.21
CA GLY A 111 -3.66 9.04 -1.25
C GLY A 111 -3.15 10.41 -1.75
N ASP A 112 -2.59 11.27 -0.91
CA ASP A 112 -1.94 12.52 -1.35
C ASP A 112 -0.52 12.26 -1.86
N VAL A 113 -0.47 11.57 -3.01
CA VAL A 113 0.75 11.25 -3.77
C VAL A 113 1.59 12.51 -4.06
N VAL A 114 0.95 13.65 -4.30
CA VAL A 114 1.63 14.90 -4.68
C VAL A 114 2.38 15.51 -3.48
N SER A 115 1.75 15.57 -2.30
CA SER A 115 2.46 16.01 -1.08
C SER A 115 3.50 14.99 -0.63
N ALA A 116 3.20 13.69 -0.72
CA ALA A 116 4.14 12.62 -0.38
C ALA A 116 5.41 12.70 -1.23
N ARG A 117 5.29 12.68 -2.57
CA ARG A 117 6.42 12.80 -3.51
C ARG A 117 7.23 14.08 -3.27
N ARG A 118 6.56 15.21 -3.01
CA ARG A 118 7.22 16.47 -2.63
C ARG A 118 8.04 16.31 -1.34
N ASN A 119 7.50 15.66 -0.31
CA ASN A 119 8.17 15.52 0.98
C ASN A 119 9.31 14.49 0.95
N PHE A 120 9.16 13.34 0.28
CA PHE A 120 10.29 12.42 0.03
C PHE A 120 11.41 13.10 -0.79
N THR A 121 11.07 13.83 -1.87
CA THR A 121 12.04 14.63 -2.66
C THR A 121 12.72 15.73 -1.84
N ARG A 122 12.11 16.20 -0.75
CA ARG A 122 12.74 17.13 0.19
C ARG A 122 13.65 16.42 1.19
N ALA A 123 13.37 15.17 1.56
CA ALA A 123 14.21 14.39 2.46
C ALA A 123 15.51 13.95 1.78
N THR A 124 15.41 13.35 0.58
CA THR A 124 16.55 12.86 -0.22
C THR A 124 17.47 13.94 -0.78
N ARG A 125 17.10 15.23 -0.66
CA ARG A 125 17.93 16.41 -0.96
C ARG A 125 18.58 17.04 0.28
N ILE A 126 18.44 16.41 1.44
CA ILE A 126 19.07 16.81 2.71
C ILE A 126 20.01 15.71 3.19
N ASP A 127 19.62 14.47 2.93
CA ASP A 127 20.36 13.24 3.16
C ASP A 127 20.44 12.51 1.81
N GLU A 128 21.53 12.72 1.06
CA GLU A 128 21.68 12.23 -0.33
C GLU A 128 22.23 10.79 -0.37
N ASP A 129 22.95 10.36 0.66
CA ASP A 129 23.51 9.02 0.84
C ASP A 129 22.66 8.11 1.75
N GLY A 130 21.58 8.65 2.35
CA GLY A 130 20.58 7.88 3.09
C GLY A 130 21.02 7.51 4.51
N ALA A 131 22.05 8.18 5.05
CA ALA A 131 22.66 7.87 6.35
C ALA A 131 21.69 8.05 7.54
N LEU A 132 20.57 8.76 7.35
CA LEU A 132 19.61 9.15 8.38
C LEU A 132 18.16 8.77 8.04
N ILE A 133 17.76 8.77 6.76
CA ILE A 133 16.41 8.38 6.30
C ILE A 133 16.36 6.99 5.67
N SER A 134 17.51 6.36 5.43
CA SER A 134 17.63 5.06 4.77
C SER A 134 16.96 5.02 3.38
N ALA A 135 16.80 3.84 2.79
CA ALA A 135 16.42 3.68 1.39
C ALA A 135 14.93 3.93 1.09
N GLU A 136 14.08 3.90 2.12
CA GLU A 136 12.61 3.94 2.01
C GLU A 136 12.08 5.15 1.20
N PRO A 137 12.58 6.40 1.35
CA PRO A 137 12.16 7.52 0.52
C PRO A 137 12.44 7.34 -0.97
N TRP A 138 13.53 6.67 -1.36
CA TRP A 138 13.81 6.37 -2.76
C TRP A 138 12.91 5.26 -3.31
N LEU A 139 12.63 4.22 -2.51
CA LEU A 139 11.66 3.17 -2.87
C LEU A 139 10.26 3.77 -3.11
N TRP A 140 9.82 4.70 -2.25
CA TRP A 140 8.57 5.42 -2.46
C TRP A 140 8.62 6.34 -3.69
N LEU A 141 9.71 7.09 -3.93
CA LEU A 141 9.84 7.93 -5.12
C LEU A 141 9.81 7.11 -6.42
N ALA A 142 10.30 5.89 -6.41
CA ALA A 142 10.23 4.97 -7.56
C ALA A 142 8.79 4.53 -7.87
N GLN A 143 8.01 4.18 -6.84
CA GLN A 143 6.60 3.75 -6.98
C GLN A 143 5.63 4.91 -7.26
N LEU A 144 5.95 6.12 -6.78
CA LEU A 144 5.11 7.33 -6.93
C LEU A 144 5.51 8.20 -8.14
N CYS A 145 6.30 7.64 -9.08
CA CYS A 145 6.78 8.34 -10.26
C CYS A 145 5.71 8.38 -11.36
N GLU A 146 5.31 9.59 -11.80
CA GLU A 146 4.34 9.79 -12.89
C GLU A 146 4.91 9.46 -14.29
N GLU A 147 6.24 9.45 -14.44
CA GLU A 147 6.89 9.10 -15.72
C GLU A 147 7.20 7.60 -15.84
N GLY A 148 7.19 6.86 -14.72
CA GLY A 148 7.50 5.43 -14.66
C GLY A 148 8.90 5.08 -15.17
N GLY A 149 9.04 3.86 -15.69
CA GLY A 149 10.16 3.41 -16.53
C GLY A 149 11.54 3.80 -16.01
N THR A 150 12.30 4.51 -16.84
CA THR A 150 13.69 4.89 -16.57
C THR A 150 13.86 5.76 -15.31
N GLU A 151 12.88 6.60 -14.97
CA GLU A 151 12.98 7.46 -13.80
C GLU A 151 12.67 6.69 -12.51
N SER A 152 11.71 5.76 -12.54
CA SER A 152 11.52 4.77 -11.47
C SER A 152 12.76 3.88 -11.28
N ILE A 153 13.40 3.43 -12.37
CA ILE A 153 14.66 2.66 -12.31
C ILE A 153 15.75 3.45 -11.58
N ARG A 154 15.95 4.75 -11.85
CA ARG A 154 16.96 5.55 -11.14
C ARG A 154 16.72 5.63 -9.64
N TYR A 155 15.45 5.79 -9.23
CA TYR A 155 15.10 5.80 -7.81
C TYR A 155 15.35 4.43 -7.14
N PHE A 156 15.03 3.32 -7.82
CA PHE A 156 15.36 1.98 -7.32
C PHE A 156 16.88 1.70 -7.31
N GLU A 157 17.64 2.13 -8.32
CA GLU A 157 19.11 2.00 -8.36
C GLU A 157 19.75 2.70 -7.15
N HIS A 158 19.34 3.94 -6.86
CA HIS A 158 19.83 4.68 -5.68
C HIS A 158 19.42 4.02 -4.37
N ALA A 159 18.16 3.54 -4.25
CA ALA A 159 17.73 2.77 -3.08
C ALA A 159 18.56 1.51 -2.87
N CYS A 160 18.94 0.82 -3.95
CA CYS A 160 19.79 -0.37 -3.90
C CYS A 160 21.26 -0.04 -3.53
N GLU A 161 21.77 1.15 -3.87
CA GLU A 161 23.09 1.61 -3.39
C GLU A 161 23.07 1.85 -1.88
N VAL A 162 22.05 2.55 -1.35
CA VAL A 162 21.86 2.75 0.10
C VAL A 162 21.76 1.41 0.84
N LEU A 163 20.90 0.50 0.36
CA LEU A 163 20.71 -0.81 0.99
C LEU A 163 21.98 -1.68 0.97
N ARG A 164 22.77 -1.66 -0.11
CA ARG A 164 24.05 -2.38 -0.15
C ARG A 164 25.05 -1.83 0.87
N ASN A 165 25.15 -0.51 1.01
CA ASN A 165 26.01 0.13 2.02
C ASN A 165 25.57 -0.25 3.45
N GLU A 166 24.28 -0.27 3.75
CA GLU A 166 23.75 -0.71 5.05
C GLU A 166 24.02 -2.20 5.31
N ILE A 167 23.85 -3.06 4.30
CA ILE A 167 24.12 -4.49 4.38
C ILE A 167 25.59 -4.75 4.67
N ASP A 168 26.51 -4.08 3.97
CA ASP A 168 27.96 -4.25 4.17
C ASP A 168 28.36 -3.89 5.63
N VAL A 169 27.85 -2.78 6.17
CA VAL A 169 28.10 -2.36 7.57
C VAL A 169 27.51 -3.36 8.57
N LEU A 170 26.31 -3.89 8.32
CA LEU A 170 25.68 -4.90 9.17
C LEU A 170 26.39 -6.26 9.09
N GLU A 171 26.95 -6.64 7.93
CA GLU A 171 27.79 -7.82 7.78
C GLU A 171 29.12 -7.67 8.51
N GLU A 172 29.82 -6.52 8.40
CA GLU A 172 31.05 -6.28 9.16
C GLU A 172 30.78 -6.38 10.68
N ALA A 173 29.72 -5.73 11.17
CA ALA A 173 29.34 -5.78 12.58
C ALA A 173 29.00 -7.21 13.06
N ALA A 174 28.26 -7.99 12.27
CA ALA A 174 27.93 -9.39 12.59
C ALA A 174 29.19 -10.27 12.62
N ASN A 175 30.09 -10.11 11.64
CA ASN A 175 31.35 -10.87 11.57
C ASN A 175 32.28 -10.54 12.74
N GLU A 176 32.40 -9.28 13.17
CA GLU A 176 33.17 -8.94 14.37
C GLU A 176 32.57 -9.59 15.64
N MET A 177 31.25 -9.58 15.79
CA MET A 177 30.58 -10.16 16.96
C MET A 177 30.75 -11.69 17.06
N ASP A 178 30.63 -12.42 15.95
CA ASP A 178 30.91 -13.87 15.88
C ASP A 178 32.35 -14.21 16.33
N ILE A 179 33.33 -13.38 15.95
CA ILE A 179 34.73 -13.55 16.36
C ILE A 179 34.92 -13.33 17.87
N THR A 180 34.12 -12.47 18.50
CA THR A 180 34.18 -12.24 19.96
C THR A 180 33.48 -13.32 20.79
N GLY A 181 32.64 -14.16 20.18
CA GLY A 181 31.90 -15.22 20.87
C GLY A 181 30.79 -14.71 21.80
N SER A 182 30.14 -13.60 21.43
CA SER A 182 28.92 -13.15 22.10
C SER A 182 27.76 -14.07 21.69
N ASP A 183 27.30 -14.91 22.61
CA ASP A 183 26.32 -16.00 22.39
C ASP A 183 24.87 -15.50 22.21
N GLY A 184 24.70 -14.45 21.41
CA GLY A 184 23.42 -13.82 21.09
C GLY A 184 23.52 -12.35 20.68
N ASP A 185 23.34 -12.08 19.40
CA ASP A 185 22.43 -11.01 18.99
C ASP A 185 21.57 -11.44 17.79
N THR A 186 20.34 -11.89 18.08
CA THR A 186 19.32 -12.15 17.06
C THR A 186 18.75 -10.85 16.47
N GLY A 187 19.02 -9.69 17.06
CA GLY A 187 18.65 -8.36 16.57
C GLY A 187 19.42 -7.98 15.31
N THR A 188 20.75 -7.80 15.40
CA THR A 188 21.60 -7.42 14.24
C THR A 188 21.40 -8.37 13.06
N LYS A 189 21.34 -9.69 13.30
CA LYS A 189 21.07 -10.64 12.21
C LYS A 189 19.68 -10.44 11.60
N ARG A 190 18.63 -10.22 12.40
CA ARG A 190 17.29 -9.97 11.89
C ARG A 190 17.25 -8.69 11.04
N VAL A 191 17.88 -7.60 11.50
CA VAL A 191 17.96 -6.35 10.73
C VAL A 191 18.71 -6.55 9.42
N LEU A 192 19.79 -7.34 9.41
CA LEU A 192 20.51 -7.73 8.19
C LEU A 192 19.63 -8.55 7.23
N ASP A 193 18.89 -9.53 7.74
CA ASP A 193 17.96 -10.35 6.94
C ASP A 193 16.79 -9.49 6.39
N GLU A 194 16.26 -8.53 7.17
CA GLU A 194 15.24 -7.55 6.74
C GLU A 194 15.75 -6.61 5.64
N LYS A 195 16.97 -6.07 5.79
CA LYS A 195 17.60 -5.21 4.76
C LYS A 195 17.91 -5.98 3.47
N LYS A 196 18.36 -7.24 3.58
CA LYS A 196 18.56 -8.12 2.42
C LYS A 196 17.27 -8.49 1.70
N SER A 197 16.15 -8.66 2.42
CA SER A 197 14.83 -8.79 1.79
C SER A 197 14.52 -7.53 1.00
N LYS A 198 14.56 -6.34 1.65
CA LYS A 198 14.23 -5.06 1.01
C LYS A 198 15.09 -4.75 -0.23
N LEU A 199 16.36 -5.15 -0.25
CA LEU A 199 17.20 -5.07 -1.46
C LEU A 199 16.73 -6.02 -2.57
N ALA A 200 16.40 -7.28 -2.23
CA ALA A 200 15.86 -8.22 -3.19
C ALA A 200 14.48 -7.80 -3.73
N ASP A 201 13.63 -7.22 -2.88
CA ASP A 201 12.31 -6.69 -3.25
C ASP A 201 12.45 -5.49 -4.21
N ALA A 202 13.42 -4.60 -3.99
CA ALA A 202 13.75 -3.50 -4.90
C ALA A 202 14.27 -4.00 -6.26
N LEU A 203 15.14 -5.01 -6.27
CA LEU A 203 15.63 -5.66 -7.50
C LEU A 203 14.49 -6.36 -8.27
N CYS A 204 13.51 -6.94 -7.57
CA CYS A 204 12.30 -7.51 -8.17
C CYS A 204 11.41 -6.42 -8.79
N ALA A 205 11.17 -5.30 -8.09
CA ALA A 205 10.41 -4.17 -8.64
C ALA A 205 11.08 -3.58 -9.90
N MET A 206 12.42 -3.49 -9.93
CA MET A 206 13.16 -3.12 -11.15
C MET A 206 12.93 -4.09 -12.30
N ALA A 207 12.93 -5.41 -12.04
CA ALA A 207 12.67 -6.41 -13.06
C ALA A 207 11.23 -6.30 -13.60
N GLU A 208 10.27 -5.99 -12.74
CA GLU A 208 8.87 -5.77 -13.13
C GLU A 208 8.70 -4.52 -14.01
N VAL A 209 9.40 -3.42 -13.71
CA VAL A 209 9.47 -2.22 -14.61
C VAL A 209 10.10 -2.55 -15.97
N TYR A 210 11.07 -3.46 -16.03
CA TYR A 210 11.60 -3.99 -17.31
C TYR A 210 10.67 -4.99 -18.01
N MET A 211 9.65 -5.52 -17.32
CA MET A 211 8.61 -6.37 -17.91
C MET A 211 7.36 -5.58 -18.34
N THR A 212 7.15 -4.37 -17.83
CA THR A 212 6.07 -3.46 -18.25
C THR A 212 6.60 -2.30 -19.10
N ASP A 213 7.13 -1.27 -18.46
CA ASP A 213 7.36 0.06 -19.02
C ASP A 213 8.52 0.08 -20.00
N LEU A 214 9.61 -0.62 -19.64
CA LEU A 214 10.83 -0.74 -20.43
C LEU A 214 10.93 -2.05 -21.20
N SER A 215 9.80 -2.76 -21.39
CA SER A 215 9.74 -4.06 -22.09
C SER A 215 10.13 -4.00 -23.58
N TRP A 216 10.23 -2.80 -24.15
CA TRP A 216 10.75 -2.56 -25.50
C TRP A 216 12.27 -2.30 -25.57
N GLU A 217 12.97 -2.22 -24.43
CA GLU A 217 14.42 -2.00 -24.43
C GLU A 217 15.22 -3.26 -24.81
N ASN A 218 16.29 -3.04 -25.57
CA ASN A 218 17.05 -4.13 -26.21
C ASN A 218 17.85 -4.98 -25.21
N ASP A 219 18.07 -4.49 -23.98
CA ASP A 219 18.70 -5.22 -22.88
C ASP A 219 17.72 -5.69 -21.80
N ALA A 220 16.40 -5.45 -21.94
CA ALA A 220 15.39 -5.72 -20.90
C ALA A 220 15.42 -7.18 -20.38
N GLU A 221 15.46 -8.20 -21.25
CA GLU A 221 15.58 -9.60 -20.83
C GLU A 221 16.87 -9.85 -20.02
N SER A 222 17.99 -9.25 -20.44
CA SER A 222 19.29 -9.37 -19.76
C SER A 222 19.34 -8.60 -18.45
N ARG A 223 18.56 -7.51 -18.31
CA ARG A 223 18.35 -6.79 -17.05
C ARG A 223 17.55 -7.65 -16.10
N CYS A 224 16.38 -8.14 -16.51
CA CYS A 224 15.55 -9.04 -15.72
C CYS A 224 16.32 -10.26 -15.21
N GLU A 225 17.05 -10.97 -16.08
CA GLU A 225 17.86 -12.14 -15.69
C GLU A 225 18.92 -11.77 -14.63
N SER A 226 19.57 -10.61 -14.76
CA SER A 226 20.59 -10.15 -13.81
C SER A 226 19.96 -9.79 -12.45
N LEU A 227 18.88 -9.00 -12.47
CA LEU A 227 18.16 -8.50 -11.30
C LEU A 227 17.59 -9.66 -10.46
N VAL A 228 16.87 -10.61 -11.08
CA VAL A 228 16.32 -11.75 -10.32
C VAL A 228 17.40 -12.74 -9.88
N THR A 229 18.55 -12.81 -10.56
CA THR A 229 19.69 -13.60 -10.10
C THR A 229 20.35 -12.98 -8.87
N GLU A 230 20.51 -11.66 -8.82
CA GLU A 230 21.01 -10.95 -7.63
C GLU A 230 20.01 -11.07 -6.47
N ALA A 231 18.72 -10.81 -6.71
CA ALA A 231 17.67 -10.90 -5.71
C ALA A 231 17.61 -12.29 -5.03
N VAL A 232 17.67 -13.38 -5.82
CA VAL A 232 17.68 -14.76 -5.32
C VAL A 232 18.99 -15.12 -4.58
N ALA A 233 20.10 -14.45 -4.87
CA ALA A 233 21.38 -14.66 -4.20
C ALA A 233 21.52 -13.87 -2.88
N VAL A 234 20.87 -12.71 -2.79
CA VAL A 234 20.91 -11.82 -1.61
C VAL A 234 19.82 -12.18 -0.58
N CYS A 235 18.61 -12.51 -1.03
CA CYS A 235 17.46 -12.70 -0.15
C CYS A 235 17.63 -13.92 0.80
N PRO A 236 17.35 -13.77 2.11
CA PRO A 236 17.29 -14.91 3.02
C PRO A 236 16.21 -15.91 2.57
N GLU A 237 16.54 -17.21 2.52
CA GLU A 237 15.63 -18.22 1.96
C GLU A 237 14.23 -18.20 2.57
N HIS A 238 14.13 -17.93 3.89
CA HIS A 238 12.86 -17.86 4.61
C HIS A 238 11.97 -16.64 4.26
N LEU A 239 12.53 -15.60 3.62
CA LEU A 239 11.80 -14.42 3.13
C LEU A 239 11.63 -14.45 1.60
N SER A 240 12.40 -15.29 0.89
CA SER A 240 12.48 -15.34 -0.59
C SER A 240 11.20 -15.75 -1.34
N ALA A 241 10.05 -15.87 -0.65
CA ALA A 241 8.78 -16.26 -1.25
C ALA A 241 8.31 -15.29 -2.35
N GLY A 242 8.41 -13.97 -2.14
CA GLY A 242 8.09 -12.95 -3.16
C GLY A 242 9.07 -12.96 -4.33
N VAL A 243 10.38 -12.93 -4.02
CA VAL A 243 11.49 -13.00 -4.99
C VAL A 243 11.36 -14.20 -5.94
N LEU A 244 10.92 -15.36 -5.44
CA LEU A 244 10.69 -16.57 -6.24
C LEU A 244 9.47 -16.47 -7.17
N GLN A 245 8.54 -15.55 -6.93
CA GLN A 245 7.40 -15.27 -7.81
C GLN A 245 7.81 -14.34 -8.95
N THR A 246 8.56 -13.27 -8.68
CA THR A 246 9.14 -12.42 -9.75
C THR A 246 10.12 -13.21 -10.62
N LEU A 247 10.95 -14.09 -10.02
CA LEU A 247 11.73 -15.07 -10.78
C LEU A 247 10.84 -15.93 -11.69
N ALA A 248 9.72 -16.45 -11.19
CA ALA A 248 8.81 -17.25 -11.99
C ALA A 248 8.18 -16.44 -13.14
N SER A 249 7.82 -15.17 -12.89
CA SER A 249 7.31 -14.24 -13.90
C SER A 249 8.32 -14.08 -15.06
N VAL A 250 9.59 -13.76 -14.76
CA VAL A 250 10.68 -13.71 -15.76
C VAL A 250 10.83 -15.04 -16.51
N ARG A 251 10.72 -16.18 -15.82
CA ARG A 251 10.78 -17.51 -16.46
C ARG A 251 9.58 -17.80 -17.37
N ILE A 252 8.40 -17.25 -17.10
CA ILE A 252 7.22 -17.36 -17.99
C ILE A 252 7.48 -16.59 -19.28
N SER A 253 7.92 -15.33 -19.20
CA SER A 253 8.25 -14.50 -20.37
C SER A 253 9.37 -15.06 -21.24
N GLN A 254 10.28 -15.85 -20.65
CA GLN A 254 11.33 -16.61 -21.36
C GLN A 254 10.86 -17.97 -21.94
N GLU A 255 9.55 -18.27 -21.92
CA GLU A 255 8.96 -19.58 -22.27
C GLU A 255 9.44 -20.78 -21.40
N ARG A 256 10.15 -20.52 -20.29
CA ARG A 256 10.77 -21.53 -19.39
C ARG A 256 9.78 -22.02 -18.32
N ILE A 257 8.63 -22.52 -18.77
CA ILE A 257 7.48 -22.87 -17.91
C ILE A 257 7.83 -23.88 -16.79
N GLU A 258 8.71 -24.86 -17.00
CA GLU A 258 9.10 -25.80 -15.93
C GLU A 258 10.00 -25.16 -14.85
N ASP A 259 10.82 -24.17 -15.20
CA ASP A 259 11.60 -23.40 -14.24
C ASP A 259 10.67 -22.51 -13.40
N ALA A 260 9.69 -21.85 -14.04
CA ALA A 260 8.64 -21.10 -13.36
C ALA A 260 7.82 -21.98 -12.40
N ARG A 261 7.37 -23.16 -12.87
CA ARG A 261 6.68 -24.19 -12.04
C ARG A 261 7.51 -24.65 -10.85
N THR A 262 8.85 -24.61 -10.95
CA THR A 262 9.75 -24.99 -9.87
C THR A 262 9.92 -23.86 -8.86
N ALA A 263 10.12 -22.62 -9.34
CA ALA A 263 10.20 -21.42 -8.49
C ALA A 263 8.91 -21.17 -7.69
N LEU A 264 7.73 -21.28 -8.34
CA LEU A 264 6.42 -21.11 -7.69
C LEU A 264 6.16 -22.17 -6.61
N LYS A 265 6.64 -23.40 -6.77
CA LYS A 265 6.54 -24.43 -5.72
C LYS A 265 7.43 -24.09 -4.53
N ARG A 266 8.72 -23.76 -4.75
CA ARG A 266 9.61 -23.33 -3.68
C ARG A 266 9.08 -22.08 -2.95
N SER A 267 8.47 -21.14 -3.67
CA SER A 267 7.77 -19.98 -3.07
C SER A 267 6.65 -20.41 -2.12
N LEU A 268 5.83 -21.38 -2.52
CA LEU A 268 4.76 -21.94 -1.68
C LEU A 268 5.27 -22.72 -0.47
N ASP A 269 6.32 -23.53 -0.65
CA ASP A 269 6.88 -24.40 0.39
C ASP A 269 7.45 -23.58 1.58
N ILE A 270 7.84 -22.32 1.37
CA ILE A 270 8.33 -21.40 2.41
C ILE A 270 7.23 -21.01 3.42
N TRP A 271 5.95 -20.97 3.01
CA TRP A 271 4.88 -20.38 3.84
C TRP A 271 3.59 -21.21 3.96
N LYS A 272 3.33 -22.20 3.09
CA LYS A 272 2.15 -23.07 3.25
C LYS A 272 2.29 -24.03 4.43
N ASP A 273 3.48 -24.55 4.66
CA ASP A 273 3.79 -25.42 5.81
C ASP A 273 4.14 -24.63 7.09
N ALA A 274 4.07 -23.28 7.05
CA ALA A 274 4.28 -22.41 8.21
C ALA A 274 3.02 -22.16 9.05
N ALA A 275 1.85 -22.61 8.58
CA ALA A 275 0.65 -22.67 9.41
C ALA A 275 0.73 -23.90 10.34
N PRO A 276 0.40 -23.78 11.63
CA PRO A 276 0.45 -24.92 12.54
C PRO A 276 -0.48 -26.02 12.05
N SER A 277 0.07 -27.22 11.88
CA SER A 277 -0.71 -28.39 11.46
C SER A 277 -1.83 -28.65 12.48
N ALA A 278 -3.01 -29.11 12.05
CA ALA A 278 -4.16 -29.32 12.96
C ALA A 278 -3.86 -30.30 14.13
N SER A 279 -2.79 -31.09 14.03
CA SER A 279 -2.19 -31.87 15.11
C SER A 279 -1.79 -31.05 16.35
N GLU A 280 -1.35 -29.80 16.15
CA GLU A 280 -0.82 -28.93 17.20
C GLU A 280 -1.94 -28.23 17.99
N GLU A 281 -3.10 -27.98 17.36
CA GLU A 281 -4.30 -27.52 18.07
C GLU A 281 -4.82 -28.58 19.06
N GLU A 282 -4.75 -29.87 18.70
CA GLU A 282 -5.12 -30.97 19.61
C GLU A 282 -4.17 -31.09 20.81
N GLU A 283 -2.85 -30.94 20.64
CA GLU A 283 -1.91 -30.90 21.78
C GLU A 283 -2.08 -29.63 22.64
N ALA A 284 -2.27 -28.47 22.01
CA ALA A 284 -2.51 -27.20 22.72
C ALA A 284 -3.82 -27.20 23.54
N ALA A 285 -4.86 -27.89 23.06
CA ALA A 285 -6.09 -28.12 23.80
C ALA A 285 -5.88 -29.08 25.00
N GLY A 286 -4.98 -30.06 24.88
CA GLY A 286 -4.73 -31.09 25.88
C GLY A 286 -4.12 -30.60 27.22
N LEU A 287 -3.45 -29.44 27.23
CA LEU A 287 -2.72 -28.95 28.42
C LEU A 287 -3.45 -27.92 29.30
N LYS A 288 -4.67 -27.49 28.95
CA LYS A 288 -5.42 -26.47 29.71
C LYS A 288 -6.22 -27.01 30.91
N GLU A 289 -5.57 -27.79 31.78
CA GLU A 289 -6.04 -28.03 33.15
C GLU A 289 -4.99 -27.68 34.20
N LYS A 290 -5.37 -26.77 35.11
CA LYS A 290 -4.67 -26.40 36.36
C LYS A 290 -3.31 -25.69 36.21
N ASN A 291 -3.38 -24.37 36.28
CA ASN A 291 -3.04 -23.74 37.56
C ASN A 291 -3.98 -22.56 37.87
N LYS A 292 -4.08 -22.23 39.16
CA LYS A 292 -4.69 -20.99 39.65
C LYS A 292 -3.59 -20.13 40.25
N ASP A 293 -3.86 -18.83 40.30
CA ASP A 293 -3.09 -17.80 40.99
C ASP A 293 -1.70 -17.53 40.37
N GLY A 294 -1.44 -16.30 39.92
CA GLY A 294 -0.15 -15.91 39.34
C GLY A 294 -0.27 -15.17 38.01
N GLU A 295 -0.60 -13.89 38.12
CA GLU A 295 -0.37 -12.80 37.15
C GLU A 295 0.76 -13.07 36.11
N SER A 296 0.38 -13.24 34.84
CA SER A 296 1.31 -13.20 33.70
C SER A 296 0.66 -12.46 32.53
N SER A 297 1.14 -11.24 32.28
CA SER A 297 0.73 -10.45 31.12
C SER A 297 1.51 -10.89 29.89
N SER A 298 1.13 -12.04 29.33
CA SER A 298 1.62 -12.44 28.01
C SER A 298 1.08 -11.46 26.98
N VAL A 299 1.92 -10.52 26.53
CA VAL A 299 1.64 -9.72 25.34
C VAL A 299 1.48 -10.70 24.18
N VAL A 300 0.31 -10.72 23.56
CA VAL A 300 0.03 -11.61 22.43
C VAL A 300 0.56 -10.93 21.17
N VAL A 301 1.88 -10.91 21.03
CA VAL A 301 2.53 -10.62 19.74
C VAL A 301 2.06 -11.70 18.77
N GLY A 302 1.49 -11.31 17.63
CA GLY A 302 0.85 -12.24 16.70
C GLY A 302 1.82 -13.29 16.19
N ALA A 303 1.42 -14.56 16.22
CA ALA A 303 2.25 -15.68 15.75
C ALA A 303 2.37 -15.74 14.21
N ASP A 304 1.61 -14.91 13.50
CA ASP A 304 1.43 -14.96 12.05
C ASP A 304 2.48 -14.17 11.23
N ASN A 305 3.37 -13.40 11.88
CA ASN A 305 4.28 -12.47 11.19
C ASN A 305 5.77 -12.71 11.46
N ASP A 306 6.24 -13.91 11.09
CA ASP A 306 7.67 -14.28 11.01
C ASP A 306 8.24 -14.04 9.59
N GLY A 307 7.73 -13.00 8.90
CA GLY A 307 8.11 -12.57 7.54
C GLY A 307 7.82 -13.53 6.37
N ARG A 308 7.70 -14.85 6.61
CA ARG A 308 7.65 -15.87 5.54
C ARG A 308 6.44 -15.80 4.62
N LYS A 309 5.28 -15.45 5.17
CA LYS A 309 3.99 -15.42 4.46
C LYS A 309 3.89 -14.09 3.72
N PRO A 310 3.84 -14.07 2.37
CA PRO A 310 3.67 -12.82 1.64
C PRO A 310 2.33 -12.15 1.96
N ASP A 311 2.24 -10.85 1.70
CA ASP A 311 1.01 -10.08 1.87
C ASP A 311 -0.14 -10.56 0.97
N PHE A 312 -1.28 -9.87 1.04
CA PHE A 312 -2.47 -10.20 0.25
C PHE A 312 -2.25 -10.01 -1.27
N ALA A 313 -1.70 -8.87 -1.69
CA ALA A 313 -1.51 -8.52 -3.11
C ALA A 313 -0.48 -9.45 -3.78
N THR A 314 0.61 -9.75 -3.10
CA THR A 314 1.63 -10.71 -3.55
C THR A 314 1.01 -12.10 -3.75
N ARG A 315 0.13 -12.55 -2.85
CA ARG A 315 -0.59 -13.83 -3.01
C ARG A 315 -1.69 -13.81 -4.08
N VAL A 316 -2.27 -12.66 -4.41
CA VAL A 316 -3.12 -12.48 -5.61
C VAL A 316 -2.28 -12.66 -6.88
N SER A 317 -1.13 -11.97 -6.98
CA SER A 317 -0.19 -12.10 -8.10
C SER A 317 0.28 -13.54 -8.30
N LEU A 318 0.71 -14.21 -7.22
CA LEU A 318 1.00 -15.65 -7.20
C LEU A 318 -0.12 -16.51 -7.76
N SER A 319 -1.38 -16.18 -7.48
CA SER A 319 -2.53 -16.95 -7.96
C SER A 319 -2.69 -16.84 -9.48
N ARG A 320 -2.46 -15.64 -10.05
CA ARG A 320 -2.39 -15.43 -11.51
C ARG A 320 -1.25 -16.26 -12.13
N LEU A 321 -0.04 -16.16 -11.58
CA LEU A 321 1.14 -16.91 -12.06
C LEU A 321 0.93 -18.44 -12.01
N LEU A 322 0.32 -18.95 -10.94
CA LEU A 322 -0.02 -20.36 -10.79
C LEU A 322 -1.08 -20.83 -11.80
N MET A 323 -2.07 -19.99 -12.14
CA MET A 323 -3.04 -20.30 -13.20
C MET A 323 -2.36 -20.35 -14.57
N GLU A 324 -1.51 -19.38 -14.88
CA GLU A 324 -0.78 -19.29 -16.15
C GLU A 324 0.13 -20.51 -16.41
N VAL A 325 0.88 -20.96 -15.39
CA VAL A 325 1.67 -22.20 -15.50
C VAL A 325 0.85 -23.49 -15.33
N GLN A 326 -0.49 -23.44 -15.35
CA GLN A 326 -1.41 -24.58 -15.25
C GLN A 326 -1.25 -25.39 -13.95
N LEU A 327 -1.02 -24.70 -12.83
CA LEU A 327 -1.01 -25.21 -11.46
C LEU A 327 -2.26 -24.72 -10.70
N GLU A 328 -3.42 -24.79 -11.34
CA GLU A 328 -4.71 -24.24 -10.89
C GLU A 328 -5.14 -24.85 -9.55
N HIS A 329 -4.81 -26.11 -9.29
CA HIS A 329 -5.04 -26.75 -7.99
C HIS A 329 -4.27 -26.09 -6.83
N LEU A 330 -3.09 -25.51 -7.10
CA LEU A 330 -2.34 -24.72 -6.12
C LEU A 330 -2.85 -23.29 -6.05
N ALA A 331 -3.27 -22.70 -7.18
CA ALA A 331 -3.89 -21.37 -7.25
C ALA A 331 -5.19 -21.34 -6.44
N MET A 332 -6.09 -22.30 -6.66
CA MET A 332 -7.35 -22.43 -5.92
C MET A 332 -7.11 -22.50 -4.40
N ALA A 333 -6.10 -23.24 -3.95
CA ALA A 333 -5.75 -23.34 -2.54
C ALA A 333 -5.17 -22.03 -1.95
N VAL A 334 -4.61 -21.13 -2.78
CA VAL A 334 -4.24 -19.77 -2.36
C VAL A 334 -5.46 -18.86 -2.35
N LEU A 335 -6.30 -18.91 -3.38
CA LEU A 335 -7.52 -18.10 -3.54
C LEU A 335 -8.57 -18.40 -2.46
N GLU A 336 -8.77 -19.67 -2.10
CA GLU A 336 -9.56 -20.07 -0.93
C GLU A 336 -8.98 -19.53 0.38
N GLY A 337 -7.66 -19.32 0.45
CA GLY A 337 -6.98 -18.69 1.59
C GLY A 337 -7.24 -17.19 1.64
N LEU A 338 -7.08 -16.50 0.51
CA LEU A 338 -7.35 -15.07 0.37
C LEU A 338 -8.81 -14.74 0.70
N VAL A 339 -9.77 -15.48 0.15
CA VAL A 339 -11.22 -15.32 0.43
C VAL A 339 -11.58 -15.63 1.90
N ARG A 340 -10.74 -16.37 2.63
CA ARG A 340 -10.88 -16.58 4.09
C ARG A 340 -10.27 -15.46 4.94
N GLU A 341 -9.45 -14.60 4.35
CA GLU A 341 -8.82 -13.43 4.99
C GLU A 341 -9.57 -12.14 4.67
N ASP A 342 -10.05 -11.99 3.43
CA ASP A 342 -10.98 -10.94 2.99
C ASP A 342 -12.03 -11.53 2.02
N ASP A 343 -13.30 -11.53 2.42
CA ASP A 343 -14.41 -12.00 1.59
C ASP A 343 -14.98 -10.95 0.64
N GLN A 344 -14.42 -9.73 0.64
CA GLN A 344 -14.84 -8.59 -0.19
C GLN A 344 -13.97 -8.39 -1.44
N SER A 345 -12.78 -9.02 -1.50
CA SER A 345 -11.89 -8.99 -2.67
C SER A 345 -12.52 -9.58 -3.94
N ILE A 346 -13.08 -8.70 -4.77
CA ILE A 346 -13.71 -9.02 -6.07
C ILE A 346 -12.75 -9.81 -6.96
N GLU A 347 -11.47 -9.42 -7.04
CA GLU A 347 -10.50 -10.10 -7.87
C GLU A 347 -10.24 -11.55 -7.41
N CYS A 348 -10.21 -11.82 -6.10
CA CYS A 348 -10.07 -13.19 -5.60
C CYS A 348 -11.27 -14.06 -5.99
N TRP A 349 -12.48 -13.51 -5.92
CA TRP A 349 -13.70 -14.21 -6.36
C TRP A 349 -13.72 -14.45 -7.88
N TYR A 350 -13.31 -13.48 -8.67
CA TYR A 350 -13.12 -13.62 -10.12
C TYR A 350 -12.10 -14.71 -10.46
N LEU A 351 -10.88 -14.61 -9.92
CA LEU A 351 -9.79 -15.54 -10.17
C LEU A 351 -10.15 -16.97 -9.75
N GLY A 352 -10.77 -17.17 -8.58
CA GLY A 352 -11.17 -18.51 -8.14
C GLY A 352 -12.30 -19.11 -8.98
N GLY A 353 -13.23 -18.27 -9.43
CA GLY A 353 -14.25 -18.65 -10.41
C GLY A 353 -13.65 -19.09 -11.74
N TRP A 354 -12.81 -18.26 -12.34
CA TRP A 354 -12.12 -18.55 -13.60
C TRP A 354 -11.16 -19.75 -13.48
N CYS A 355 -10.46 -19.89 -12.36
CA CYS A 355 -9.63 -21.04 -12.03
C CYS A 355 -10.42 -22.36 -12.07
N GLN A 356 -11.64 -22.39 -11.52
CA GLN A 356 -12.52 -23.56 -11.62
C GLN A 356 -13.01 -23.83 -13.06
N VAL A 357 -13.22 -22.78 -13.88
CA VAL A 357 -13.49 -22.95 -15.32
C VAL A 357 -12.29 -23.60 -16.02
N LEU A 358 -11.07 -23.10 -15.82
CA LEU A 358 -9.84 -23.66 -16.41
C LEU A 358 -9.63 -25.12 -16.00
N VAL A 359 -9.88 -25.47 -14.73
CA VAL A 359 -9.88 -26.87 -14.26
C VAL A 359 -10.92 -27.69 -15.02
N SER A 360 -12.16 -27.21 -15.15
CA SER A 360 -13.25 -27.93 -15.83
C SER A 360 -13.00 -28.18 -17.34
N GLN A 361 -12.13 -27.38 -17.97
CA GLN A 361 -11.77 -27.50 -19.38
C GLN A 361 -10.62 -28.51 -19.66
N LYS A 362 -10.02 -29.09 -18.61
CA LYS A 362 -8.95 -30.09 -18.80
C LYS A 362 -9.48 -31.38 -19.45
N PRO A 363 -8.65 -32.11 -20.24
CA PRO A 363 -9.10 -33.28 -20.98
C PRO A 363 -9.74 -34.36 -20.08
N ASP A 364 -10.76 -35.06 -20.59
CA ASP A 364 -11.55 -36.10 -19.87
C ASP A 364 -10.70 -37.22 -19.23
N THR A 365 -9.46 -37.40 -19.66
CA THR A 365 -8.48 -38.32 -19.02
C THR A 365 -8.00 -37.84 -17.64
N THR A 366 -8.34 -36.62 -17.25
CA THR A 366 -7.82 -35.92 -16.06
C THR A 366 -8.86 -35.80 -14.95
N ILE A 367 -10.15 -35.65 -15.31
CA ILE A 367 -11.25 -35.29 -14.41
C ILE A 367 -12.49 -36.11 -14.80
N SER A 368 -13.21 -36.65 -13.81
CA SER A 368 -14.46 -37.39 -14.08
C SER A 368 -15.61 -36.44 -14.45
N PRO A 369 -16.65 -36.87 -15.20
CA PRO A 369 -17.78 -36.00 -15.55
C PRO A 369 -18.49 -35.38 -14.33
N GLU A 370 -18.56 -36.13 -13.22
CA GLU A 370 -19.10 -35.65 -11.94
C GLU A 370 -18.21 -34.56 -11.31
N ALA A 371 -16.88 -34.75 -11.33
CA ALA A 371 -15.94 -33.76 -10.84
C ALA A 371 -15.91 -32.51 -11.74
N LYS A 372 -15.99 -32.65 -13.06
CA LYS A 372 -16.13 -31.51 -14.00
C LYS A 372 -17.40 -30.72 -13.67
N ARG A 373 -18.54 -31.40 -13.53
CA ARG A 373 -19.81 -30.75 -13.15
C ARG A 373 -19.68 -29.98 -11.83
N LYS A 374 -19.05 -30.56 -10.81
CA LYS A 374 -18.78 -29.87 -9.54
C LYS A 374 -17.88 -28.63 -9.70
N CYS A 375 -16.86 -28.69 -10.56
CA CYS A 375 -16.03 -27.52 -10.87
C CYS A 375 -16.85 -26.41 -11.53
N LEU A 376 -17.69 -26.72 -12.53
CA LEU A 376 -18.60 -25.76 -13.15
C LEU A 376 -19.60 -25.15 -12.15
N GLU A 377 -20.20 -25.96 -11.27
CA GLU A 377 -21.12 -25.51 -10.22
C GLU A 377 -20.41 -24.61 -9.18
N THR A 378 -19.15 -24.90 -8.86
CA THR A 378 -18.30 -24.06 -7.98
C THR A 378 -17.92 -22.74 -8.67
N ALA A 379 -17.49 -22.81 -9.94
CA ALA A 379 -17.12 -21.65 -10.75
C ALA A 379 -18.26 -20.62 -10.79
N ARG A 380 -19.48 -21.11 -11.02
CA ARG A 380 -20.67 -20.25 -11.13
C ARG A 380 -20.93 -19.52 -9.81
N GLN A 381 -20.86 -20.20 -8.67
CA GLN A 381 -21.05 -19.59 -7.34
C GLN A 381 -20.01 -18.50 -7.04
N TRP A 382 -18.74 -18.73 -7.41
CA TRP A 382 -17.67 -17.75 -7.21
C TRP A 382 -17.86 -16.51 -8.09
N LEU A 383 -18.22 -16.67 -9.36
CA LEU A 383 -18.47 -15.57 -10.28
C LEU A 383 -19.78 -14.81 -9.98
N GLU A 384 -20.84 -15.51 -9.59
CA GLU A 384 -22.08 -14.90 -9.09
C GLU A 384 -21.81 -14.01 -7.87
N ASN A 385 -20.90 -14.44 -6.97
CA ASN A 385 -20.51 -13.63 -5.82
C ASN A 385 -19.55 -12.47 -6.17
N CYS A 386 -18.62 -12.68 -7.11
CA CYS A 386 -17.78 -11.63 -7.70
C CYS A 386 -18.65 -10.49 -8.25
N LEU A 387 -19.58 -10.81 -9.15
CA LEU A 387 -20.49 -9.85 -9.78
C LEU A 387 -21.42 -9.17 -8.76
N ARG A 388 -21.84 -9.89 -7.71
CA ARG A 388 -22.59 -9.29 -6.57
C ARG A 388 -21.74 -8.24 -5.84
N LEU A 389 -20.48 -8.55 -5.51
CA LEU A 389 -19.59 -7.63 -4.82
C LEU A 389 -19.24 -6.42 -5.68
N TYR A 390 -19.01 -6.62 -6.97
CA TYR A 390 -18.77 -5.56 -7.96
C TYR A 390 -19.82 -4.43 -7.85
N ARG A 391 -21.11 -4.79 -7.85
CA ARG A 391 -22.21 -3.81 -7.66
C ARG A 391 -22.22 -3.16 -6.28
N VAL A 392 -22.00 -3.96 -5.22
CA VAL A 392 -22.15 -3.51 -3.83
C VAL A 392 -21.03 -2.56 -3.40
N LEU A 393 -19.83 -2.73 -3.96
CA LEU A 393 -18.65 -1.94 -3.64
C LEU A 393 -18.37 -0.81 -4.65
N GLY A 394 -19.09 -0.77 -5.78
CA GLY A 394 -18.90 0.24 -6.83
C GLY A 394 -17.56 0.09 -7.56
N TYR A 395 -17.18 -1.14 -7.91
CA TYR A 395 -15.88 -1.45 -8.50
C TYR A 395 -15.81 -1.06 -9.98
N GLU A 396 -14.62 -0.69 -10.46
CA GLU A 396 -14.44 0.05 -11.72
C GLU A 396 -13.78 -0.77 -12.86
N ASP A 397 -13.35 -2.02 -12.62
CA ASP A 397 -12.79 -2.88 -13.68
C ASP A 397 -13.89 -3.49 -14.57
N GLU A 398 -14.30 -2.73 -15.59
CA GLU A 398 -15.31 -3.14 -16.57
C GLU A 398 -14.91 -4.41 -17.32
N ARG A 399 -13.61 -4.62 -17.61
CA ARG A 399 -13.13 -5.77 -18.38
C ARG A 399 -13.22 -7.07 -17.58
N LEU A 400 -12.97 -6.99 -16.27
CA LEU A 400 -13.24 -8.06 -15.32
C LEU A 400 -14.74 -8.33 -15.21
N ARG A 401 -15.58 -7.27 -15.17
CA ARG A 401 -17.06 -7.39 -15.16
C ARG A 401 -17.57 -8.14 -16.39
N GLU A 402 -17.18 -7.70 -17.59
CA GLU A 402 -17.58 -8.29 -18.88
C GLU A 402 -17.24 -9.79 -18.92
N HIS A 403 -15.97 -10.15 -18.71
CA HIS A 403 -15.56 -11.55 -18.76
C HIS A 403 -16.21 -12.40 -17.65
N ALA A 404 -16.46 -11.85 -16.46
CA ALA A 404 -17.21 -12.54 -15.42
C ALA A 404 -18.68 -12.80 -15.82
N VAL A 405 -19.34 -11.86 -16.53
CA VAL A 405 -20.69 -12.06 -17.09
C VAL A 405 -20.67 -13.11 -18.20
N GLU A 406 -19.72 -13.05 -19.15
CA GLU A 406 -19.55 -14.05 -20.21
C GLU A 406 -19.40 -15.47 -19.63
N LEU A 407 -18.53 -15.63 -18.63
CA LEU A 407 -18.30 -16.90 -17.95
C LEU A 407 -19.57 -17.38 -17.22
N VAL A 408 -20.32 -16.52 -16.52
CA VAL A 408 -21.58 -16.91 -15.87
C VAL A 408 -22.63 -17.34 -16.87
N HIS A 409 -22.81 -16.63 -17.99
CA HIS A 409 -23.73 -17.02 -19.05
C HIS A 409 -23.33 -18.37 -19.68
N GLY A 410 -22.04 -18.58 -19.96
CA GLY A 410 -21.51 -19.86 -20.43
C GLY A 410 -21.76 -21.00 -19.44
N LEU A 411 -21.57 -20.76 -18.13
CA LEU A 411 -21.80 -21.74 -17.07
C LEU A 411 -23.30 -22.05 -16.86
N LYS A 412 -24.19 -21.04 -16.89
CA LYS A 412 -25.66 -21.27 -16.91
C LYS A 412 -26.01 -22.24 -18.05
N LYS A 413 -25.45 -22.02 -19.24
CA LYS A 413 -25.72 -22.77 -20.46
C LYS A 413 -25.18 -24.21 -20.45
N GLU A 414 -23.97 -24.45 -19.90
CA GLU A 414 -23.43 -25.82 -19.79
C GLU A 414 -24.05 -26.62 -18.62
N LEU A 415 -24.56 -25.94 -17.58
CA LEU A 415 -25.19 -26.60 -16.43
C LEU A 415 -26.70 -26.89 -16.57
N ARG A 416 -27.40 -26.26 -17.54
CA ARG A 416 -28.82 -26.53 -17.83
C ARG A 416 -29.05 -28.03 -18.10
N VAL A 417 -30.05 -28.60 -17.45
CA VAL A 417 -30.44 -30.01 -17.66
C VAL A 417 -31.38 -30.10 -18.86
N GLU A 418 -31.26 -31.16 -19.68
CA GLU A 418 -32.20 -31.46 -20.77
C GLU A 418 -33.63 -31.66 -20.22
N GLY A 419 -34.43 -30.59 -20.17
CA GLY A 419 -35.83 -30.66 -19.74
C GLY A 419 -36.41 -29.40 -19.09
N GLU A 420 -35.57 -28.46 -18.65
CA GLU A 420 -36.06 -27.17 -18.12
C GLU A 420 -36.43 -26.25 -19.29
N MET A 421 -37.73 -25.94 -19.40
CA MET A 421 -38.28 -25.00 -20.38
C MET A 421 -38.05 -23.57 -19.90
N ASP A 422 -37.87 -22.65 -20.85
CA ASP A 422 -37.69 -21.23 -20.54
C ASP A 422 -38.93 -20.64 -19.86
N GLU A 423 -38.81 -20.36 -18.56
CA GLU A 423 -39.19 -19.04 -18.08
C GLU A 423 -38.04 -18.09 -18.46
N GLU A 424 -38.38 -16.93 -19.00
CA GLU A 424 -37.41 -15.88 -19.31
C GLU A 424 -36.90 -15.35 -17.96
N GLU A 425 -35.76 -15.87 -17.48
CA GLU A 425 -34.99 -15.19 -16.43
C GLU A 425 -34.60 -13.82 -17.00
N ASP A 426 -35.15 -12.74 -16.42
CA ASP A 426 -34.63 -11.39 -16.61
C ASP A 426 -33.13 -11.43 -16.28
N ASP A 427 -32.25 -11.49 -17.30
CA ASP A 427 -30.81 -11.49 -17.09
C ASP A 427 -30.45 -10.05 -16.69
N ALA A 428 -30.55 -9.79 -15.37
CA ALA A 428 -30.45 -8.49 -14.72
C ALA A 428 -29.04 -7.86 -14.77
N TRP A 429 -28.27 -8.24 -15.79
CA TRP A 429 -26.92 -7.83 -16.18
C TRP A 429 -26.90 -7.23 -17.61
N GLU A 430 -27.93 -7.44 -18.44
CA GLU A 430 -28.04 -6.81 -19.77
C GLU A 430 -28.42 -5.32 -19.69
N ASP A 431 -29.23 -4.93 -18.70
CA ASP A 431 -29.78 -3.57 -18.50
C ASP A 431 -28.77 -2.56 -17.90
N VAL A 432 -27.50 -2.65 -18.29
CA VAL A 432 -26.40 -1.76 -17.83
C VAL A 432 -25.36 -1.46 -18.92
N GLY A 433 -25.68 -1.73 -20.20
CA GLY A 433 -24.78 -1.54 -21.34
C GLY A 433 -25.06 -0.31 -22.21
N GLU A 434 -26.32 0.14 -22.30
CA GLU A 434 -26.74 1.25 -23.18
C GLU A 434 -27.70 2.19 -22.43
N GLN A 435 -27.21 3.39 -22.11
CA GLN A 435 -28.03 4.57 -21.87
C GLN A 435 -27.24 5.77 -22.38
N ASP A 436 -27.60 6.24 -23.58
CA ASP A 436 -26.87 7.28 -24.31
C ASP A 436 -26.81 8.62 -23.57
N ASP A 437 -25.73 9.38 -23.83
CA ASP A 437 -25.63 10.82 -23.52
C ASP A 437 -26.54 11.64 -24.46
N GLU A 438 -27.86 11.41 -24.44
CA GLU A 438 -28.86 12.31 -25.02
C GLU A 438 -29.24 13.41 -23.99
N ASP A 439 -28.34 14.38 -23.79
CA ASP A 439 -28.65 15.69 -23.19
C ASP A 439 -29.63 16.43 -24.14
N ASP A 440 -30.94 16.27 -23.91
CA ASP A 440 -32.01 16.85 -24.73
C ASP A 440 -32.25 18.34 -24.40
N ASP A 441 -32.37 19.18 -25.44
CA ASP A 441 -32.57 20.63 -25.32
C ASP A 441 -34.03 20.97 -24.94
N GLU A 442 -34.28 21.62 -23.79
CA GLU A 442 -35.51 22.40 -23.56
C GLU A 442 -35.22 23.83 -23.05
N ASP A 443 -35.84 24.82 -23.70
CA ASP A 443 -35.64 26.26 -23.49
C ASP A 443 -36.32 26.82 -22.20
N ASP A 444 -35.75 27.89 -21.62
CA ASP A 444 -36.47 28.81 -20.71
C ASP A 444 -36.31 30.27 -21.18
N ASP A 445 -37.25 30.73 -22.02
CA ASP A 445 -37.30 32.08 -22.57
C ASP A 445 -37.57 33.15 -21.49
N GLY A 446 -36.52 33.92 -21.14
CA GLY A 446 -36.53 34.89 -20.03
C GLY A 446 -36.27 36.35 -20.43
N ASP A 447 -37.03 36.89 -21.39
CA ASP A 447 -36.89 38.26 -21.93
C ASP A 447 -36.74 39.37 -20.86
N VAL A 448 -35.63 40.13 -20.92
CA VAL A 448 -35.50 41.46 -20.33
C VAL A 448 -34.73 42.40 -21.27
N GLU A 449 -35.47 43.10 -22.14
CA GLU A 449 -34.93 44.21 -22.93
C GLU A 449 -34.47 45.37 -22.03
N ILE A 450 -33.23 45.84 -22.23
CA ILE A 450 -32.84 47.23 -21.91
C ILE A 450 -32.09 47.79 -23.13
N GLU A 451 -32.59 48.90 -23.65
CA GLU A 451 -32.15 49.52 -24.91
C GLU A 451 -30.72 50.10 -24.83
N ALA A 452 -30.11 50.28 -26.00
CA ALA A 452 -28.74 50.77 -26.15
C ALA A 452 -28.65 52.28 -26.43
N ASP A 453 -27.59 52.90 -25.91
CA ASP A 453 -27.00 54.20 -26.31
C ASP A 453 -25.52 54.15 -25.85
N GLY A 454 -24.50 54.52 -26.62
CA GLY A 454 -24.43 54.91 -28.03
C GLY A 454 -23.00 55.35 -28.37
N ASP A 455 -22.53 55.03 -29.59
CA ASP A 455 -21.37 55.56 -30.34
C ASP A 455 -20.07 56.02 -29.62
N ASN A 456 -18.93 55.48 -30.08
CA ASN A 456 -18.11 56.24 -31.03
C ASN A 456 -17.07 55.37 -31.78
N GLU A 457 -16.71 55.80 -32.99
CA GLU A 457 -15.63 55.29 -33.85
C GLU A 457 -14.24 55.79 -33.33
N VAL A 458 -13.05 55.53 -33.92
CA VAL A 458 -12.65 55.33 -35.34
C VAL A 458 -11.23 54.70 -35.44
N GLU A 459 -10.97 53.95 -36.53
CA GLU A 459 -9.75 53.92 -37.40
C GLU A 459 -8.29 53.88 -36.81
N SER A 460 -7.24 53.35 -37.48
CA SER A 460 -7.06 52.60 -38.75
C SER A 460 -5.60 52.07 -38.93
N HIS A 461 -5.30 51.47 -40.10
CA HIS A 461 -3.99 51.40 -40.80
C HIS A 461 -2.96 50.23 -40.60
N THR A 462 -3.26 49.10 -41.26
CA THR A 462 -2.50 48.51 -42.40
C THR A 462 -0.95 48.28 -42.39
N ALA A 463 -0.58 46.99 -42.43
CA ALA A 463 0.12 46.27 -43.53
C ALA A 463 1.67 46.30 -43.76
N ALA A 464 2.11 45.32 -44.58
CA ALA A 464 3.46 44.93 -45.07
C ALA A 464 4.34 44.07 -44.11
N LYS A 465 4.88 42.88 -44.42
CA LYS A 465 5.17 42.04 -45.63
C LYS A 465 6.60 42.12 -46.22
N ALA A 466 7.47 41.18 -45.79
CA ALA A 466 8.67 40.60 -46.46
C ALA A 466 9.19 39.47 -45.51
N ALA A 467 9.56 38.24 -45.92
CA ALA A 467 10.66 37.80 -46.80
C ALA A 467 12.06 38.06 -46.17
N ASP A 468 13.07 37.16 -46.18
CA ASP A 468 13.27 35.84 -46.82
C ASP A 468 14.47 35.13 -46.13
N GLY A 469 14.73 33.83 -46.36
CA GLY A 469 16.05 33.22 -46.07
C GLY A 469 16.10 31.76 -45.58
N ASP A 470 16.24 30.81 -46.51
CA ASP A 470 16.73 29.45 -46.22
C ASP A 470 18.23 29.42 -45.85
N VAL A 471 18.64 28.51 -44.97
CA VAL A 471 20.00 27.90 -44.99
C VAL A 471 19.89 26.41 -44.66
N GLU A 472 20.33 25.56 -45.59
CA GLU A 472 20.40 24.10 -45.46
C GLU A 472 21.73 23.61 -44.83
N MET A 473 21.67 22.42 -44.21
CA MET A 473 22.70 21.36 -44.23
C MET A 473 24.14 21.67 -43.75
N THR A 474 24.48 21.14 -42.57
CA THR A 474 25.57 20.14 -42.39
C THR A 474 25.23 19.18 -41.27
#